data_AF-A0A3D0ZAS4-F1
#
_entry.id   AF-A0A3D0ZAS4-F1
#
_cell.length_a   1.000
_cell.length_b   1.000
_cell.length_c   1.000
_cell.angle_alpha   90.00
_cell.angle_beta   90.00
_cell.angle_gamma   90.00
#
_symmetry.space_group_name_H-M   'P 1'
#
loop_
_entity.id
_entity.type
_entity.pdbx_description
1 polymer ?
#
loop_
_entity_poly.entity_id
_entity_poly.type
_entity_poly.pdbx_seq_one_letter_code
_entity_poly.pdbx_strand_id
1 'polypeptide(L)'
;MFWGRVRMKKRICALVLFVFAAMGIQGQTSPKDLILLLDTSASMSSSYEDVSGYISGAFLQEHLRLGDTFHFIPFSDKPRVDIARRVEGRGELETVIGRMLLQYPLDSWSDISAALSFADEYAAELPARPKKIVLVSDGVSSPPAGSSSETMNAAAIDNLINETKTRFSRRGISLDYIKVTPGQPLPKYSRPSANRPQQTAGAAASTSAPPSASTQSTGAQPTTGVSSSPEGARPA
;
A
#
# COMPACT_ATOMS: atom_id res chain seq x y z
N MET A 1 -5.30 66.95 9.01
CA MET A 1 -5.11 65.85 8.04
C MET A 1 -4.75 64.48 8.68
N PHE A 2 -5.11 64.22 9.95
CA PHE A 2 -4.69 63.01 10.68
C PHE A 2 -5.79 61.95 10.90
N TRP A 3 -7.07 62.29 10.75
CA TRP A 3 -8.19 61.38 11.05
C TRP A 3 -8.54 60.38 9.93
N GLY A 4 -8.25 60.71 8.66
CA GLY A 4 -8.52 59.80 7.53
C GLY A 4 -7.63 58.56 7.48
N ARG A 5 -6.38 58.70 7.96
CA ARG A 5 -5.36 57.63 7.92
C ARG A 5 -5.65 56.50 8.92
N VAL A 6 -6.28 56.81 10.05
CA VAL A 6 -6.64 55.81 11.09
C VAL A 6 -7.85 54.97 10.67
N ARG A 7 -8.86 55.58 10.01
CA ARG A 7 -10.01 54.85 9.48
C ARG A 7 -9.64 53.93 8.32
N MET A 8 -8.73 54.33 7.43
CA MET A 8 -8.22 53.44 6.37
C MET A 8 -7.41 52.25 6.93
N LYS A 9 -6.53 52.47 7.91
CA LYS A 9 -5.74 51.38 8.53
C LYS A 9 -6.63 50.34 9.23
N LYS A 10 -7.71 50.77 9.91
CA LYS A 10 -8.67 49.85 10.54
C LYS A 10 -9.47 49.03 9.51
N ARG A 11 -9.83 49.64 8.36
CA ARG A 11 -10.48 48.93 7.24
C ARG A 11 -9.55 47.95 6.53
N ILE A 12 -8.27 48.30 6.38
CA ILE A 12 -7.24 47.42 5.81
C ILE A 12 -6.96 46.25 6.75
N CYS A 13 -6.80 46.49 8.06
CA CYS A 13 -6.65 45.40 9.04
C CYS A 13 -7.87 44.46 9.07
N ALA A 14 -9.09 45.00 9.01
CA ALA A 14 -10.31 44.18 8.97
C ALA A 14 -10.41 43.35 7.68
N LEU A 15 -9.98 43.89 6.54
CA LEU A 15 -9.99 43.19 5.26
C LEU A 15 -8.91 42.09 5.21
N VAL A 16 -7.73 42.34 5.78
CA VAL A 16 -6.67 41.32 5.93
C VAL A 16 -7.12 40.19 6.87
N LEU A 17 -7.78 40.51 7.98
CA LEU A 17 -8.35 39.51 8.90
C LEU A 17 -9.45 38.67 8.25
N PHE A 18 -10.29 39.28 7.42
CA PHE A 18 -11.35 38.59 6.68
C PHE A 18 -10.79 37.65 5.60
N VAL A 19 -9.74 38.07 4.88
CA VAL A 19 -9.04 37.22 3.90
C VAL A 19 -8.32 36.05 4.59
N PHE A 20 -7.69 36.28 5.75
CA PHE A 20 -7.07 35.20 6.54
C PHE A 20 -8.10 34.22 7.13
N ALA A 21 -9.26 34.70 7.56
CA ALA A 21 -10.34 33.84 8.04
C ALA A 21 -10.97 32.99 6.90
N ALA A 22 -11.07 33.54 5.69
CA ALA A 22 -11.58 32.81 4.53
C ALA A 22 -10.62 31.71 4.03
N MET A 23 -9.31 31.87 4.23
CA MET A 23 -8.31 30.85 3.86
C MET A 23 -8.22 29.69 4.87
N GLY A 24 -8.82 29.80 6.07
CA GLY A 24 -8.76 28.77 7.12
C GLY A 24 -9.73 27.60 6.96
N ILE A 25 -10.63 27.62 5.96
CA ILE A 25 -11.69 26.61 5.79
C ILE A 25 -11.31 25.53 4.75
N GLN A 26 -10.13 25.62 4.14
CA GLN A 26 -9.68 24.59 3.19
C GLN A 26 -9.01 23.43 3.93
N GLY A 27 -9.72 22.29 4.06
CA GLY A 27 -9.04 21.00 4.23
C GLY A 27 -9.63 19.96 5.18
N GLN A 28 -10.85 20.11 5.72
CA GLN A 28 -11.48 18.98 6.40
C GLN A 28 -12.01 17.99 5.35
N THR A 29 -11.15 17.07 4.92
CA THR A 29 -11.57 15.92 4.12
C THR A 29 -12.54 15.10 4.96
N SER A 30 -13.79 14.95 4.50
CA SER A 30 -14.77 14.12 5.18
C SER A 30 -14.21 12.71 5.41
N PRO A 31 -14.50 12.07 6.55
CA PRO A 31 -14.09 10.70 6.80
C PRO A 31 -14.51 9.78 5.67
N LYS A 32 -13.63 8.87 5.27
CA LYS A 32 -13.86 7.93 4.17
C LYS A 32 -13.91 6.49 4.68
N ASP A 33 -14.48 5.62 3.86
CA ASP A 33 -14.41 4.18 4.03
C ASP A 33 -13.27 3.64 3.16
N LEU A 34 -12.26 3.03 3.80
CA LEU A 34 -11.16 2.32 3.15
C LEU A 34 -11.44 0.82 3.19
N ILE A 35 -11.71 0.22 2.04
CA ILE A 35 -11.98 -1.20 1.89
C ILE A 35 -10.73 -1.87 1.33
N LEU A 36 -10.13 -2.77 2.10
CA LEU A 36 -8.98 -3.58 1.68
C LEU A 36 -9.44 -5.00 1.34
N LEU A 37 -9.35 -5.35 0.06
CA LEU A 37 -9.49 -6.71 -0.44
C LEU A 37 -8.10 -7.35 -0.46
N LEU A 38 -7.88 -8.36 0.38
CA LEU A 38 -6.60 -9.05 0.47
C LEU A 38 -6.74 -10.49 -0.01
N ASP A 39 -6.00 -10.85 -1.04
CA ASP A 39 -5.88 -12.22 -1.51
C ASP A 39 -5.12 -13.07 -0.47
N THR A 40 -5.78 -14.10 0.04
CA THR A 40 -5.24 -15.06 1.01
C THR A 40 -5.02 -16.44 0.40
N SER A 41 -4.89 -16.52 -0.92
CA SER A 41 -4.56 -17.76 -1.63
C SER A 41 -3.10 -18.18 -1.44
N ALA A 42 -2.83 -19.47 -1.56
CA ALA A 42 -1.52 -20.06 -1.34
C ALA A 42 -0.41 -19.49 -2.26
N SER A 43 -0.76 -18.94 -3.44
CA SER A 43 0.21 -18.28 -4.33
C SER A 43 0.80 -17.00 -3.73
N MET A 44 0.08 -16.37 -2.80
CA MET A 44 0.54 -15.18 -2.06
C MET A 44 1.51 -15.51 -0.92
N SER A 45 1.68 -16.78 -0.56
CA SER A 45 2.47 -17.20 0.62
C SER A 45 3.92 -16.73 0.61
N SER A 46 4.59 -16.78 -0.55
CA SER A 46 5.98 -16.33 -0.67
C SER A 46 6.17 -14.82 -0.45
N SER A 47 5.10 -14.04 -0.57
CA SER A 47 5.11 -12.58 -0.42
C SER A 47 4.37 -12.12 0.84
N TYR A 48 3.95 -13.04 1.71
CA TYR A 48 3.14 -12.71 2.89
C TYR A 48 3.82 -11.70 3.83
N GLU A 49 5.10 -11.90 4.14
CA GLU A 49 5.84 -11.02 5.06
C GLU A 49 5.98 -9.60 4.47
N ASP A 50 6.34 -9.50 3.19
CA ASP A 50 6.46 -8.23 2.48
C ASP A 50 5.11 -7.50 2.42
N VAL A 51 4.04 -8.21 2.06
CA VAL A 51 2.68 -7.66 1.94
C VAL A 51 2.15 -7.23 3.29
N SER A 52 2.26 -8.06 4.32
CA SER A 52 1.76 -7.75 5.67
C SER A 52 2.54 -6.60 6.31
N GLY A 53 3.87 -6.55 6.14
CA GLY A 53 4.71 -5.44 6.59
C GLY A 53 4.40 -4.13 5.85
N TYR A 54 4.22 -4.20 4.54
CA TYR A 54 3.83 -3.05 3.73
C TYR A 54 2.46 -2.49 4.13
N ILE A 55 1.46 -3.37 4.29
CA ILE A 55 0.11 -2.96 4.66
C ILE A 55 0.12 -2.35 6.06
N SER A 56 0.64 -3.06 7.06
CA SER A 56 0.65 -2.61 8.46
C SER A 56 1.48 -1.34 8.69
N GLY A 57 2.47 -1.07 7.83
CA GLY A 57 3.31 0.11 7.87
C GLY A 57 2.81 1.22 6.93
N ALA A 58 3.47 1.32 5.78
CA ALA A 58 3.38 2.48 4.90
C ALA A 58 1.96 2.70 4.34
N PHE A 59 1.27 1.62 3.97
CA PHE A 59 -0.06 1.70 3.37
C PHE A 59 -1.08 2.31 4.32
N LEU A 60 -1.27 1.74 5.52
CA LEU A 60 -2.26 2.24 6.49
C LEU A 60 -1.90 3.67 6.94
N GLN A 61 -0.62 3.99 7.10
CA GLN A 61 -0.18 5.34 7.48
C GLN A 61 -0.49 6.41 6.43
N GLU A 62 -0.49 6.05 5.13
CA GLU A 62 -0.85 6.97 4.06
C GLU A 62 -2.37 7.04 3.86
N HIS A 63 -3.05 5.89 4.00
CA HIS A 63 -4.43 5.76 3.55
C HIS A 63 -5.46 6.01 4.66
N LEU A 64 -5.12 5.82 5.92
CA LEU A 64 -6.04 6.02 7.03
C LEU A 64 -5.73 7.30 7.80
N ARG A 65 -6.80 8.01 8.16
CA ARG A 65 -6.79 9.15 9.07
C ARG A 65 -7.74 8.88 10.22
N LEU A 66 -7.62 9.67 11.29
CA LEU A 66 -8.59 9.65 12.38
C LEU A 66 -9.98 9.99 11.83
N GLY A 67 -10.96 9.17 12.19
CA GLY A 67 -12.35 9.25 11.73
C GLY A 67 -12.68 8.34 10.54
N ASP A 68 -11.69 7.85 9.77
CA ASP A 68 -11.93 6.93 8.66
C ASP A 68 -12.42 5.57 9.17
N THR A 69 -13.18 4.85 8.36
CA THR A 69 -13.57 3.46 8.63
C THR A 69 -12.71 2.53 7.79
N PHE A 70 -12.02 1.60 8.42
CA PHE A 70 -11.30 0.53 7.74
C PHE A 70 -12.17 -0.71 7.65
N HIS A 71 -12.27 -1.29 6.46
CA HIS A 71 -12.98 -2.53 6.18
C HIS A 71 -11.98 -3.54 5.61
N PHE A 72 -11.80 -4.65 6.30
CA PHE A 72 -10.90 -5.72 5.89
C PHE A 72 -11.69 -6.90 5.36
N ILE A 73 -11.40 -7.27 4.12
CA ILE A 73 -12.06 -8.35 3.40
C ILE A 73 -10.98 -9.27 2.84
N PRO A 74 -10.53 -10.29 3.60
CA PRO A 74 -9.75 -11.37 3.02
C PRO A 74 -10.60 -12.18 2.05
N PHE A 75 -9.99 -12.68 0.98
CA PHE A 75 -10.64 -13.56 0.03
C PHE A 75 -9.71 -14.66 -0.48
N SER A 76 -10.30 -15.81 -0.75
CA SER A 76 -9.68 -16.93 -1.44
C SER A 76 -10.73 -17.57 -2.35
N ASP A 77 -11.51 -18.53 -1.84
CA ASP A 77 -12.69 -19.06 -2.53
C ASP A 77 -13.86 -18.08 -2.49
N LYS A 78 -14.06 -17.43 -1.35
CA LYS A 78 -15.13 -16.46 -1.09
C LYS A 78 -14.61 -15.28 -0.27
N PRO A 79 -15.00 -14.05 -0.63
CA PRO A 79 -14.73 -12.88 0.19
C PRO A 79 -15.61 -12.88 1.44
N ARG A 80 -15.07 -12.37 2.55
CA ARG A 80 -15.82 -12.18 3.80
C ARG A 80 -15.34 -10.92 4.53
N VAL A 81 -16.24 -10.21 5.19
CA VAL A 81 -15.84 -9.11 6.08
C VAL A 81 -15.25 -9.72 7.36
N ASP A 82 -13.95 -9.55 7.58
CA ASP A 82 -13.31 -9.98 8.83
C ASP A 82 -13.42 -8.91 9.92
N ILE A 83 -13.22 -7.64 9.54
CA ILE A 83 -13.40 -6.53 10.47
C ILE A 83 -13.76 -5.23 9.76
N ALA A 84 -14.70 -4.48 10.34
CA ALA A 84 -14.99 -3.10 9.99
C ALA A 84 -14.83 -2.24 11.24
N ARG A 85 -13.94 -1.24 11.21
CA ARG A 85 -13.68 -0.41 12.38
C ARG A 85 -13.34 1.03 12.02
N ARG A 86 -14.01 1.95 12.72
CA ARG A 86 -13.68 3.38 12.72
C ARG A 86 -12.37 3.60 13.48
N VAL A 87 -11.44 4.34 12.89
CA VAL A 87 -10.14 4.64 13.47
C VAL A 87 -10.27 5.89 14.34
N GLU A 88 -10.33 5.71 15.66
CA GLU A 88 -10.43 6.83 16.62
C GLU A 88 -9.11 7.09 17.34
N GLY A 89 -8.22 6.10 17.36
CA GLY A 89 -6.87 6.21 17.88
C GLY A 89 -5.98 5.05 17.45
N ARG A 90 -4.92 4.82 18.24
CA ARG A 90 -3.93 3.77 17.98
C ARG A 90 -4.48 2.37 18.24
N GLY A 91 -5.32 2.19 19.26
CA GLY A 91 -5.84 0.87 19.64
C GLY A 91 -6.69 0.21 18.54
N GLU A 92 -7.49 1.01 17.83
CA GLU A 92 -8.31 0.53 16.71
C GLU A 92 -7.44 0.08 15.55
N LEU A 93 -6.36 0.82 15.27
CA LEU A 93 -5.38 0.51 14.24
C LEU A 93 -4.59 -0.76 14.58
N GLU A 94 -4.08 -0.87 15.81
CA GLU A 94 -3.38 -2.06 16.31
C GLU A 94 -4.26 -3.30 16.20
N THR A 95 -5.54 -3.17 16.55
CA THR A 95 -6.46 -4.30 16.46
C THR A 95 -6.78 -4.64 15.00
N VAL A 96 -6.75 -3.67 14.06
CA VAL A 96 -6.93 -3.93 12.62
C VAL A 96 -5.71 -4.70 12.10
N ILE A 97 -4.51 -4.23 12.43
CA ILE A 97 -3.25 -4.87 12.06
C ILE A 97 -3.21 -6.29 12.62
N GLY A 98 -3.53 -6.48 13.90
CA GLY A 98 -3.55 -7.80 14.54
C GLY A 98 -4.48 -8.78 13.84
N ARG A 99 -5.70 -8.36 13.45
CA ARG A 99 -6.64 -9.22 12.71
C ARG A 99 -6.14 -9.59 11.32
N MET A 100 -5.51 -8.64 10.63
CA MET A 100 -4.90 -8.88 9.32
C MET A 100 -3.75 -9.89 9.39
N LEU A 101 -2.87 -9.78 10.39
CA LEU A 101 -1.73 -10.68 10.59
C LEU A 101 -2.12 -12.13 10.93
N LEU A 102 -3.41 -12.39 11.18
CA LEU A 102 -3.93 -13.74 11.37
C LEU A 102 -4.41 -14.39 10.07
N GLN A 103 -4.45 -13.64 8.96
CA GLN A 103 -4.88 -14.17 7.66
C GLN A 103 -3.68 -14.71 6.87
N TYR A 104 -3.10 -15.80 7.36
CA TYR A 104 -2.01 -16.45 6.64
C TYR A 104 -2.54 -17.11 5.35
N PRO A 105 -1.88 -16.91 4.18
CA PRO A 105 -2.36 -17.39 2.89
C PRO A 105 -2.17 -18.90 2.72
N LEU A 106 -3.21 -19.67 3.02
CA LEU A 106 -3.18 -21.14 2.97
C LEU A 106 -4.17 -21.73 1.98
N ASP A 107 -5.15 -20.95 1.53
CA ASP A 107 -6.25 -21.46 0.74
C ASP A 107 -5.81 -21.75 -0.69
N SER A 108 -6.24 -22.87 -1.27
CA SER A 108 -5.84 -23.25 -2.63
C SER A 108 -6.50 -22.42 -3.74
N TRP A 109 -7.48 -21.58 -3.39
CA TRP A 109 -8.32 -20.86 -4.34
C TRP A 109 -8.03 -19.36 -4.33
N SER A 110 -8.19 -18.72 -5.48
CA SER A 110 -8.20 -17.26 -5.65
C SER A 110 -9.29 -16.86 -6.64
N ASP A 111 -10.40 -16.34 -6.14
CA ASP A 111 -11.52 -15.83 -6.92
C ASP A 111 -11.60 -14.30 -6.84
N ILE A 112 -10.81 -13.65 -7.70
CA ILE A 112 -10.78 -12.19 -7.82
C ILE A 112 -12.13 -11.65 -8.32
N SER A 113 -12.86 -12.42 -9.14
CA SER A 113 -14.15 -11.99 -9.67
C SER A 113 -15.22 -11.90 -8.57
N ALA A 114 -15.26 -12.91 -7.70
CA ALA A 114 -16.12 -12.94 -6.53
C ALA A 114 -15.75 -11.82 -5.56
N ALA A 115 -14.46 -11.58 -5.33
CA ALA A 115 -13.98 -10.48 -4.49
C ALA A 115 -14.42 -9.10 -5.00
N LEU A 116 -14.30 -8.85 -6.30
CA LEU A 116 -14.73 -7.58 -6.90
C LEU A 116 -16.24 -7.41 -6.91
N SER A 117 -17.00 -8.48 -7.15
CA SER A 117 -18.46 -8.46 -7.11
C SER A 117 -18.98 -8.20 -5.69
N PHE A 118 -18.40 -8.90 -4.71
CA PHE A 118 -18.70 -8.66 -3.29
C PHE A 118 -18.36 -7.25 -2.86
N ALA A 119 -17.20 -6.71 -3.28
CA ALA A 119 -16.82 -5.34 -2.95
C ALA A 119 -17.77 -4.30 -3.54
N ASP A 120 -18.35 -4.59 -4.72
CA ASP A 120 -19.35 -3.76 -5.36
C ASP A 120 -20.63 -3.68 -4.51
N GLU A 121 -21.17 -4.84 -4.13
CA GLU A 121 -22.37 -4.97 -3.29
C GLU A 121 -22.13 -4.38 -1.90
N TYR A 122 -21.02 -4.76 -1.25
CA TYR A 122 -20.66 -4.28 0.07
C TYR A 122 -20.52 -2.75 0.09
N ALA A 123 -19.84 -2.17 -0.90
CA ALA A 123 -19.69 -0.72 -0.97
C ALA A 123 -21.02 0.02 -1.20
N ALA A 124 -22.02 -0.62 -1.82
CA ALA A 124 -23.35 -0.04 -1.99
C ALA A 124 -24.15 0.02 -0.67
N GLU A 125 -23.89 -0.90 0.26
CA GLU A 125 -24.54 -0.96 1.58
C GLU A 125 -23.92 0.00 2.60
N LEU A 126 -22.68 0.44 2.38
CA LEU A 126 -22.00 1.36 3.27
C LEU A 126 -22.61 2.78 3.25
N PRO A 127 -22.50 3.54 4.35
CA PRO A 127 -22.98 4.93 4.42
C PRO A 127 -22.48 5.79 3.24
N ALA A 128 -23.25 6.83 2.89
CA ALA A 128 -22.93 7.76 1.80
C ALA A 128 -21.72 8.67 2.14
N ARG A 129 -20.53 8.09 2.18
CA ARG A 129 -19.22 8.72 2.40
C ARG A 129 -18.28 8.40 1.24
N PRO A 130 -17.18 9.15 1.06
CA PRO A 130 -16.14 8.80 0.09
C PRO A 130 -15.63 7.38 0.34
N LYS A 131 -15.42 6.60 -0.73
CA LYS A 131 -14.97 5.21 -0.64
C LYS A 131 -13.72 5.00 -1.46
N LYS A 132 -12.78 4.25 -0.89
CA LYS A 132 -11.59 3.77 -1.59
C LYS A 132 -11.47 2.28 -1.39
N ILE A 133 -11.38 1.55 -2.49
CA ILE A 133 -11.18 0.11 -2.53
C ILE A 133 -9.74 -0.14 -2.98
N VAL A 134 -9.05 -1.03 -2.27
CA VAL A 134 -7.69 -1.46 -2.61
C VAL A 134 -7.70 -2.97 -2.71
N LEU A 135 -7.40 -3.49 -3.91
CA LEU A 135 -7.17 -4.90 -4.17
C LEU A 135 -5.68 -5.21 -4.05
N VAL A 136 -5.31 -6.20 -3.25
CA VAL A 136 -3.95 -6.72 -3.13
C VAL A 136 -3.96 -8.19 -3.52
N SER A 137 -3.30 -8.52 -4.63
CA SER A 137 -3.22 -9.89 -5.20
C SER A 137 -2.04 -9.99 -6.16
N ASP A 138 -1.52 -11.18 -6.39
CA ASP A 138 -0.55 -11.46 -7.44
C ASP A 138 -1.17 -11.51 -8.86
N GLY A 139 -2.51 -11.51 -8.93
CA GLY A 139 -3.28 -11.60 -10.17
C GLY A 139 -3.44 -13.03 -10.70
N VAL A 140 -2.99 -14.03 -9.94
CA VAL A 140 -3.20 -15.45 -10.26
C VAL A 140 -4.58 -15.84 -9.73
N SER A 141 -5.58 -15.86 -10.61
CA SER A 141 -6.91 -16.34 -10.25
C SER A 141 -7.00 -17.85 -10.49
N SER A 142 -7.38 -18.58 -9.45
CA SER A 142 -7.70 -20.01 -9.48
C SER A 142 -8.99 -20.20 -8.67
N PRO A 143 -10.16 -19.83 -9.22
CA PRO A 143 -11.41 -19.92 -8.49
C PRO A 143 -11.89 -21.39 -8.35
N PRO A 144 -12.75 -21.70 -7.36
CA PRO A 144 -13.33 -23.03 -7.24
C PRO A 144 -14.23 -23.38 -8.43
N ALA A 145 -14.42 -24.68 -8.68
CA ALA A 145 -15.32 -25.16 -9.72
C ALA A 145 -16.75 -24.62 -9.52
N GLY A 146 -17.37 -24.19 -10.62
CA GLY A 146 -18.69 -23.54 -10.63
C GLY A 146 -18.66 -22.03 -10.38
N SER A 147 -17.49 -21.41 -10.20
CA SER A 147 -17.36 -19.95 -10.16
C SER A 147 -17.66 -19.31 -11.52
N SER A 148 -18.22 -18.09 -11.51
CA SER A 148 -18.43 -17.28 -12.71
C SER A 148 -17.15 -16.97 -13.49
N SER A 149 -15.98 -17.06 -12.84
CA SER A 149 -14.68 -16.82 -13.46
C SER A 149 -13.84 -18.07 -13.69
N GLU A 150 -14.41 -19.28 -13.58
CA GLU A 150 -13.67 -20.55 -13.72
C GLU A 150 -12.84 -20.63 -15.01
N THR A 151 -13.34 -20.06 -16.11
CA THR A 151 -12.68 -20.09 -17.42
C THR A 151 -11.86 -18.85 -17.74
N MET A 152 -11.72 -17.90 -16.80
CA MET A 152 -10.98 -16.65 -17.04
C MET A 152 -9.48 -16.91 -16.98
N ASN A 153 -8.76 -16.43 -18.00
CA ASN A 153 -7.29 -16.39 -17.98
C ASN A 153 -6.80 -15.06 -17.37
N ALA A 154 -5.48 -14.93 -17.17
CA ALA A 154 -4.88 -13.74 -16.58
C ALA A 154 -5.25 -12.43 -17.31
N ALA A 155 -5.32 -12.44 -18.65
CA ALA A 155 -5.72 -11.26 -19.42
C ALA A 155 -7.19 -10.89 -19.21
N ALA A 156 -8.08 -11.88 -19.09
CA ALA A 156 -9.48 -11.65 -18.76
C ALA A 156 -9.64 -11.07 -17.34
N ILE A 157 -8.84 -11.54 -16.38
CA ILE A 157 -8.81 -10.99 -15.02
C ILE A 157 -8.31 -9.54 -15.02
N ASP A 158 -7.23 -9.23 -15.73
CA ASP A 158 -6.73 -7.85 -15.84
C ASP A 158 -7.79 -6.93 -16.48
N ASN A 159 -8.49 -7.40 -17.51
CA ASN A 159 -9.60 -6.66 -18.12
C ASN A 159 -10.76 -6.46 -17.13
N LEU A 160 -11.15 -7.49 -16.39
CA LEU A 160 -12.19 -7.43 -15.35
C LEU A 160 -11.87 -6.39 -14.28
N ILE A 161 -10.61 -6.33 -13.82
CA ILE A 161 -10.14 -5.33 -12.86
C ILE A 161 -10.26 -3.91 -13.46
N ASN A 162 -9.84 -3.72 -14.70
CA ASN A 162 -9.89 -2.41 -15.38
C ASN A 162 -11.33 -1.93 -15.65
N GLU A 163 -12.22 -2.83 -16.06
CA GLU A 163 -13.65 -2.56 -16.22
C GLU A 163 -14.30 -2.20 -14.89
N THR A 164 -13.97 -2.94 -13.83
CA THR A 164 -14.47 -2.68 -12.48
C THR A 164 -13.96 -1.35 -11.95
N LYS A 165 -12.69 -1.00 -12.17
CA LYS A 165 -12.13 0.31 -11.84
C LYS A 165 -12.89 1.44 -12.53
N THR A 166 -13.21 1.27 -13.82
CA THR A 166 -14.00 2.24 -14.59
C THR A 166 -15.43 2.34 -14.06
N ARG A 167 -16.06 1.21 -13.73
CA ARG A 167 -17.42 1.17 -13.13
C ARG A 167 -17.46 1.87 -11.78
N PHE A 168 -16.49 1.60 -10.90
CA PHE A 168 -16.39 2.22 -9.58
C PHE A 168 -16.14 3.73 -9.67
N SER A 169 -15.26 4.14 -10.58
CA SER A 169 -14.93 5.56 -10.77
C SER A 169 -16.16 6.38 -11.17
N ARG A 170 -17.07 5.83 -11.99
CA ARG A 170 -18.35 6.49 -12.36
C ARG A 170 -19.27 6.76 -11.17
N ARG A 171 -19.08 6.05 -10.05
CA ARG A 171 -19.83 6.23 -8.80
C ARG A 171 -19.04 6.99 -7.73
N GLY A 172 -17.88 7.55 -8.09
CA GLY A 172 -17.01 8.24 -7.14
C GLY A 172 -16.26 7.30 -6.17
N ILE A 173 -16.14 6.02 -6.52
CA ILE A 173 -15.37 5.03 -5.74
C ILE A 173 -14.04 4.81 -6.45
N SER A 174 -12.90 5.00 -5.76
CA SER A 174 -11.59 4.67 -6.33
C SER A 174 -11.27 3.19 -6.12
N LEU A 175 -10.74 2.54 -7.16
CA LEU A 175 -10.16 1.20 -7.08
C LEU A 175 -8.67 1.27 -7.44
N ASP A 176 -7.84 0.97 -6.46
CA ASP A 176 -6.41 0.74 -6.66
C ASP A 176 -6.13 -0.76 -6.64
N TYR A 177 -5.28 -1.21 -7.56
CA TYR A 177 -4.82 -2.58 -7.61
C TYR A 177 -3.31 -2.61 -7.34
N ILE A 178 -2.94 -3.26 -6.26
CA ILE A 178 -1.55 -3.52 -5.86
C ILE A 178 -1.24 -4.94 -6.33
N LYS A 179 -0.64 -5.03 -7.51
CA LYS A 179 -0.16 -6.30 -8.07
C LYS A 179 1.10 -6.73 -7.34
N VAL A 180 1.05 -7.88 -6.69
CA VAL A 180 2.19 -8.47 -5.98
C VAL A 180 2.96 -9.35 -6.96
N THR A 181 4.28 -9.21 -6.98
CA THR A 181 5.14 -10.07 -7.80
C THR A 181 6.29 -10.53 -6.92
N PRO A 182 6.46 -11.85 -6.70
CA PRO A 182 7.52 -12.35 -5.85
C PRO A 182 8.90 -11.79 -6.24
N GLY A 183 9.63 -11.27 -5.25
CA GLY A 183 10.94 -10.66 -5.45
C GLY A 183 10.93 -9.26 -6.07
N GLN A 184 9.77 -8.68 -6.39
CA GLN A 184 9.66 -7.28 -6.81
C GLN A 184 9.26 -6.38 -5.63
N PRO A 185 9.82 -5.16 -5.54
CA PRO A 185 9.45 -4.23 -4.49
C PRO A 185 8.00 -3.77 -4.63
N LEU A 186 7.27 -3.74 -3.51
CA LEU A 186 5.93 -3.15 -3.44
C LEU A 186 6.00 -1.62 -3.63
N PRO A 187 4.90 -0.96 -4.05
CA PRO A 187 4.88 0.47 -4.32
C PRO A 187 5.37 1.28 -3.13
N LYS A 188 6.37 2.13 -3.33
CA LYS A 188 6.86 3.02 -2.27
C LYS A 188 5.93 4.21 -2.12
N TYR A 189 5.36 4.35 -0.93
CA TYR A 189 4.62 5.53 -0.54
C TYR A 189 5.59 6.62 -0.06
N SER A 190 5.71 7.67 -0.86
CA SER A 190 6.48 8.86 -0.50
C SER A 190 5.51 9.85 0.14
N ARG A 191 5.47 9.92 1.47
CA ARG A 191 4.80 11.03 2.15
C ARG A 191 5.49 12.33 1.70
N PRO A 192 4.79 13.31 1.12
CA PRO A 192 5.33 14.66 1.07
C PRO A 192 5.61 15.06 2.52
N SER A 193 6.88 15.33 2.86
CA SER A 193 7.24 15.88 4.16
C SER A 193 6.48 17.18 4.37
N ALA A 194 5.37 17.14 5.10
CA ALA A 194 4.77 18.33 5.64
C ALA A 194 5.73 18.89 6.71
N ASN A 195 6.37 20.01 6.38
CA ASN A 195 7.20 20.84 7.24
C ASN A 195 8.55 20.24 7.71
N ARG A 196 9.56 20.32 6.84
CA ARG A 196 10.93 20.61 7.29
C ARG A 196 11.31 21.99 6.74
N PRO A 197 11.55 23.01 7.59
CA PRO A 197 12.14 24.26 7.12
C PRO A 197 13.42 23.94 6.38
N GLN A 198 13.50 24.44 5.15
CA GLN A 198 14.62 24.32 4.25
C GLN A 198 15.81 25.04 4.88
N GLN A 199 16.63 24.30 5.63
CA GLN A 199 17.89 24.79 6.16
C GLN A 199 18.83 24.93 4.96
N THR A 200 18.98 26.15 4.47
CA THR A 200 19.96 26.53 3.47
C THR A 200 21.35 26.14 3.97
N ALA A 201 21.89 25.05 3.43
CA ALA A 201 23.29 24.68 3.63
C ALA A 201 24.16 25.69 2.87
N GLY A 202 24.63 26.71 3.59
CA GLY A 202 25.73 27.56 3.18
C GLY A 202 27.01 26.74 3.12
N ALA A 203 27.74 26.88 2.02
CA ALA A 203 29.05 26.32 1.81
C ALA A 203 30.07 26.90 2.80
N ALA A 204 30.89 26.03 3.41
CA ALA A 204 32.23 26.36 3.87
C ALA A 204 33.09 25.08 3.92
N ALA A 205 34.11 25.02 3.07
CA ALA A 205 35.27 24.14 3.16
C ALA A 205 36.02 24.46 4.47
N SER A 206 36.67 23.54 5.20
CA SER A 206 37.91 22.77 4.94
C SER A 206 38.32 22.25 6.35
N THR A 207 38.93 21.07 6.56
CA THR A 207 40.38 20.81 6.47
C THR A 207 40.74 19.33 6.81
N SER A 208 41.80 18.84 6.14
CA SER A 208 42.88 17.91 6.57
C SER A 208 42.64 16.42 6.93
N ALA A 209 43.11 15.55 6.01
CA ALA A 209 43.94 14.30 6.06
C ALA A 209 44.34 13.64 7.42
N PRO A 210 44.80 12.35 7.48
CA PRO A 210 45.40 11.50 6.42
C PRO A 210 44.92 10.01 6.37
N PRO A 211 45.42 9.19 5.41
CA PRO A 211 44.99 7.80 5.22
C PRO A 211 45.85 6.77 5.98
N SER A 212 45.20 5.73 6.51
CA SER A 212 45.88 4.55 7.05
C SER A 212 45.71 3.35 6.10
N ALA A 213 46.85 2.75 5.79
CA ALA A 213 47.03 1.56 5.00
C ALA A 213 46.44 0.31 5.68
N SER A 214 45.96 -0.63 4.86
CA SER A 214 46.00 -2.06 5.22
C SER A 214 46.42 -2.87 3.99
N THR A 215 47.44 -3.68 4.24
CA THR A 215 48.16 -4.57 3.34
C THR A 215 47.60 -5.99 3.50
N GLN A 216 47.29 -6.68 2.42
CA GLN A 216 47.17 -8.16 2.35
C GLN A 216 47.31 -8.57 0.87
N SER A 217 48.53 -8.81 0.39
CA SER A 217 49.20 -10.13 0.33
C SER A 217 48.50 -11.13 -0.59
N THR A 218 48.76 -10.98 -1.88
CA THR A 218 48.54 -11.95 -2.95
C THR A 218 49.71 -12.92 -2.97
N GLY A 219 49.47 -14.24 -2.94
CA GLY A 219 50.55 -15.22 -3.05
C GLY A 219 50.13 -16.69 -3.12
N ALA A 220 50.29 -17.25 -4.31
CA ALA A 220 50.69 -18.63 -4.63
C ALA A 220 49.65 -19.79 -4.66
N GLN A 221 49.44 -20.27 -5.90
CA GLN A 221 49.15 -21.67 -6.25
C GLN A 221 50.20 -22.65 -5.71
N PRO A 222 49.84 -23.94 -5.63
CA PRO A 222 50.62 -24.95 -6.33
C PRO A 222 49.78 -25.95 -7.16
N THR A 223 50.49 -26.61 -8.06
CA THR A 223 50.04 -27.55 -9.10
C THR A 223 50.13 -29.02 -8.66
N THR A 224 49.38 -29.86 -9.39
CA THR A 224 49.63 -31.28 -9.75
C THR A 224 49.59 -32.39 -8.69
N GLY A 225 48.72 -33.38 -8.94
CA GLY A 225 48.76 -34.73 -8.35
C GLY A 225 47.68 -35.66 -8.94
N VAL A 226 48.13 -36.62 -9.75
CA VAL A 226 47.39 -37.63 -10.54
C VAL A 226 46.81 -38.77 -9.69
N SER A 227 45.65 -39.36 -10.05
CA SER A 227 45.44 -40.83 -10.17
C SER A 227 44.00 -41.26 -10.59
N SER A 228 43.91 -41.85 -11.78
CA SER A 228 43.13 -43.04 -12.20
C SER A 228 41.68 -43.35 -11.74
N SER A 229 40.78 -43.49 -12.73
CA SER A 229 39.57 -44.34 -12.75
C SER A 229 39.90 -45.85 -12.60
N PRO A 230 38.94 -46.78 -12.35
CA PRO A 230 37.96 -47.24 -13.37
C PRO A 230 36.53 -47.52 -12.79
N GLU A 231 35.46 -47.29 -13.54
CA GLU A 231 34.68 -48.29 -14.31
C GLU A 231 33.68 -49.14 -13.49
N GLY A 232 32.41 -49.20 -13.95
CA GLY A 232 31.54 -50.35 -13.61
C GLY A 232 30.04 -50.07 -13.35
N ALA A 233 29.24 -50.14 -14.42
CA ALA A 233 27.94 -50.85 -14.52
C ALA A 233 26.74 -50.52 -13.56
N ARG A 234 25.79 -49.75 -14.12
CA ARG A 234 24.34 -49.99 -14.36
C ARG A 234 23.72 -51.40 -14.04
N PRO A 235 22.38 -51.58 -14.11
CA PRO A 235 21.33 -51.36 -13.09
C PRO A 235 20.57 -52.65 -12.69
N ALA A 236 19.65 -52.56 -11.72
CA ALA A 236 18.43 -53.38 -11.60
C ALA A 236 17.35 -52.57 -10.85
#